data_AF-A0A920RAN5-F1
#
_entry.id   AF-A0A920RAN5-F1
#
_cell.length_a   1.000
_cell.length_b   1.000
_cell.length_c   1.000
_cell.angle_alpha   90.00
_cell.angle_beta   90.00
_cell.angle_gamma   90.00
#
_symmetry.space_group_name_H-M   'P 1'
#
loop_
_entity.id
_entity.type
_entity.pdbx_description
1 polymer ?
#
loop_
_entity_poly.entity_id
_entity_poly.type
_entity_poly.pdbx_seq_one_letter_code
_entity_poly.pdbx_strand_id
1 'polypeptide(L)'
;MWNRGPNQFTYSPPPGWPLTEFGQALVDGLNEDQNPILECDDPGPPKSMILPYTHLIRYQGEKTLIIERDMMVGHRVIHLNQNLSRALLPSSATPLAGLRMGT
;
A
#
# COMPACT_ATOMS: atom_id res chain seq x y z
N MET A 1 2.49 25.01 -6.00
CA MET A 1 3.02 23.77 -6.61
C MET A 1 4.41 23.55 -6.05
N TRP A 2 4.64 22.46 -5.31
CA TRP A 2 5.94 22.19 -4.66
C TRP A 2 7.04 22.07 -5.71
N ASN A 3 8.05 22.94 -5.64
CA ASN A 3 9.19 22.94 -6.55
C ASN A 3 10.14 21.81 -6.14
N ARG A 4 10.10 20.69 -6.87
CA ARG A 4 10.93 19.50 -6.60
C ARG A 4 12.25 19.64 -7.34
N GLY A 5 13.37 19.69 -6.63
CA GLY A 5 14.70 19.75 -7.23
C GLY A 5 15.01 18.50 -8.08
N PRO A 6 15.88 18.61 -9.10
CA PRO A 6 16.28 17.46 -9.91
C PRO A 6 16.98 16.38 -9.07
N ASN A 7 16.79 15.11 -9.42
CA ASN A 7 17.44 13.92 -8.83
C ASN A 7 17.09 13.56 -7.38
N GLN A 8 15.94 14.00 -6.86
CA GLN A 8 15.41 13.51 -5.59
C GLN A 8 14.84 12.08 -5.76
N PHE A 9 15.28 11.12 -4.94
CA PHE A 9 14.68 9.78 -4.89
C PHE A 9 13.21 9.91 -4.51
N THR A 10 12.32 9.62 -5.46
CA THR A 10 10.89 9.53 -5.20
C THR A 10 10.53 8.06 -5.12
N TYR A 11 9.85 7.70 -4.03
CA TYR A 11 9.17 6.41 -4.00
C TYR A 11 7.95 6.52 -4.93
N SER A 12 8.11 6.04 -6.16
CA SER A 12 6.97 5.77 -7.03
C SER A 12 6.42 4.39 -6.64
N PRO A 13 5.12 4.27 -6.34
CA PRO A 13 4.55 2.95 -6.12
C PRO A 13 4.76 2.09 -7.38
N PRO A 14 5.03 0.78 -7.22
CA PRO A 14 5.17 -0.09 -8.37
C PRO A 14 3.87 -0.06 -9.20
N PRO A 15 3.96 0.06 -10.53
CA PRO A 15 2.78 0.00 -11.39
C PRO A 15 2.20 -1.42 -11.43
N GLY A 16 1.00 -1.56 -11.99
CA GLY A 16 0.41 -2.87 -12.27
C GLY A 16 -0.14 -3.59 -11.04
N TRP A 17 -0.73 -2.84 -10.11
CA TRP A 17 -1.48 -3.45 -9.02
C TRP A 17 -2.57 -4.34 -9.60
N PRO A 18 -2.71 -5.60 -9.16
CA PRO A 18 -3.67 -6.54 -9.72
C PRO A 18 -5.05 -6.22 -9.14
N LEU A 19 -5.62 -5.08 -9.50
CA LEU A 19 -6.92 -4.64 -9.04
C LEU A 19 -8.03 -5.52 -9.65
N THR A 20 -9.12 -5.67 -8.92
CA THR A 20 -10.39 -6.12 -9.52
C THR A 20 -10.95 -5.01 -10.41
N GLU A 21 -11.94 -5.32 -11.26
CA GLU A 21 -12.66 -4.30 -12.05
C GLU A 21 -13.24 -3.19 -11.15
N PHE A 22 -13.82 -3.58 -10.01
CA PHE A 22 -14.32 -2.63 -9.01
C PHE A 22 -13.19 -1.78 -8.41
N GLY A 23 -12.05 -2.40 -8.09
CA GLY A 23 -10.87 -1.68 -7.58
C GLY A 23 -10.32 -0.66 -8.58
N GLN A 24 -10.28 -1.01 -9.87
CA GLN A 24 -9.85 -0.09 -10.91
C GLN A 24 -10.83 1.09 -11.06
N ALA A 25 -12.14 0.83 -11.03
CA ALA A 25 -13.14 1.89 -11.10
C ALA A 25 -13.04 2.91 -9.94
N LEU A 26 -12.67 2.46 -8.73
CA LEU A 26 -12.41 3.35 -7.60
C LEU A 26 -11.19 4.25 -7.81
N VAL A 27 -10.13 3.72 -8.44
CA VAL A 27 -8.93 4.49 -8.76
C VAL A 27 -9.21 5.49 -9.89
N ASP A 28 -9.88 5.05 -10.95
CA ASP A 28 -10.23 5.91 -12.09
C ASP A 28 -11.21 7.02 -11.70
N GLY A 29 -12.05 6.77 -10.69
CA GLY A 29 -12.98 7.75 -10.11
C GLY A 29 -12.41 8.62 -9.00
N LEU A 30 -11.12 8.47 -8.64
CA LEU A 30 -10.51 9.27 -7.58
C LEU A 30 -10.45 10.75 -7.97
N ASN A 31 -11.09 11.60 -7.17
CA ASN A 31 -10.94 13.05 -7.24
C ASN A 31 -10.10 13.54 -6.06
N GLU A 32 -8.97 14.20 -6.34
CA GLU A 32 -8.07 14.71 -5.30
C GLU A 32 -8.73 15.74 -4.36
N ASP A 33 -9.78 16.45 -4.79
CA ASP A 33 -10.53 17.37 -3.93
C ASP A 33 -11.23 16.65 -2.77
N GLN A 34 -11.43 15.33 -2.88
CA GLN A 34 -12.01 14.47 -1.85
C GLN A 34 -10.94 13.82 -0.96
N ASN A 35 -9.67 14.19 -1.13
CA ASN A 35 -8.59 13.60 -0.37
C ASN A 35 -8.67 14.12 1.08
N PRO A 36 -8.95 13.26 2.09
CA PRO A 36 -9.14 13.70 3.46
C PRO A 36 -7.88 14.32 4.08
N ILE A 37 -6.71 14.20 3.42
CA ILE A 37 -5.50 14.91 3.85
C ILE A 37 -5.61 16.44 3.66
N LEU A 38 -6.52 16.90 2.80
CA LEU A 38 -6.75 18.32 2.54
C LEU A 38 -7.58 18.97 3.65
N GLU A 39 -8.34 18.19 4.42
CA GLU A 39 -9.09 18.65 5.58
C GLU A 39 -8.23 18.46 6.84
N CYS A 40 -7.80 19.57 7.46
CA CYS A 40 -6.98 19.54 8.67
C CYS A 40 -7.86 19.63 9.91
N ASP A 41 -8.25 18.47 10.45
CA ASP A 41 -9.01 18.39 11.71
C ASP A 41 -8.16 18.71 12.95
N ASP A 42 -6.88 18.34 12.92
CA ASP A 42 -5.93 18.53 14.02
C ASP A 42 -4.76 19.42 13.56
N PRO A 43 -4.59 20.65 14.09
CA PRO A 43 -3.46 21.50 13.73
C PRO A 43 -2.14 20.94 14.26
N GLY A 44 -1.12 20.90 13.42
CA GLY A 44 0.22 20.41 13.75
C GLY A 44 0.80 19.48 12.69
N PRO A 45 2.04 18.98 12.88
CA PRO A 45 2.57 17.92 12.01
C PRO A 45 1.63 16.70 12.04
N PRO A 46 1.35 16.04 10.90
CA PRO A 46 0.45 14.90 10.87
C PRO A 46 0.88 13.89 11.93
N LYS A 47 -0.05 13.46 12.80
CA LYS A 47 0.30 12.56 13.91
C LYS A 47 1.04 11.31 13.39
N SER A 48 0.65 10.81 12.21
CA SER A 48 1.29 9.69 11.51
C SER A 48 2.79 9.84 11.25
N MET A 49 3.33 11.06 11.29
CA MET A 49 4.75 11.38 11.11
C MET A 49 5.53 11.46 12.43
N ILE A 50 4.86 11.54 13.58
CA ILE A 50 5.51 11.79 14.88
C ILE A 50 5.37 10.62 15.87
N LEU A 51 4.40 9.72 15.66
CA LEU A 51 4.17 8.57 16.53
C LEU A 51 4.34 7.26 15.76
N PRO A 52 5.01 6.24 16.34
CA PRO A 52 5.08 4.92 15.74
C PRO A 52 3.70 4.26 15.85
N TYR A 53 2.90 4.42 14.80
CA TYR A 53 1.60 3.78 14.73
C TYR A 53 1.72 2.36 14.19
N THR A 54 1.18 1.41 14.95
CA THR A 54 1.03 0.04 14.48
C THR A 54 0.08 0.02 13.29
N HIS A 55 0.54 -0.59 12.20
CA HIS A 55 -0.29 -0.87 11.04
C HIS A 55 -0.65 -2.36 11.06
N LEU A 56 -1.92 -2.66 10.83
CA LEU A 56 -2.38 -4.01 10.59
C LEU A 56 -2.76 -4.14 9.12
N ILE A 57 -2.08 -5.04 8.43
CA ILE A 57 -2.33 -5.33 7.01
C ILE A 57 -2.79 -6.78 6.93
N ARG A 58 -4.03 -7.00 6.50
CA ARG A 58 -4.60 -8.35 6.36
C ARG A 58 -5.40 -8.51 5.09
N TYR A 59 -5.42 -9.72 4.57
CA TYR A 59 -6.39 -10.07 3.53
C TYR A 59 -7.70 -10.51 4.16
N GLN A 60 -8.80 -10.12 3.53
CA GLN A 60 -10.14 -10.62 3.80
C GLN A 60 -10.63 -11.37 2.56
N GLY A 61 -10.46 -12.70 2.57
CA GLY A 61 -10.71 -13.54 1.41
C GLY A 61 -9.71 -13.30 0.28
N GLU A 62 -10.07 -13.73 -0.93
CA GLU A 62 -9.17 -13.70 -2.10
C GLU A 62 -9.06 -12.34 -2.77
N LYS A 63 -10.00 -11.42 -2.48
CA LYS A 63 -10.19 -10.20 -3.28
C LYS A 63 -10.05 -8.88 -2.55
N THR A 64 -9.75 -8.91 -1.26
CA THR A 64 -9.78 -7.71 -0.43
C THR A 64 -8.56 -7.66 0.48
N LEU A 65 -7.85 -6.54 0.46
CA LEU A 65 -6.79 -6.19 1.39
C LEU A 65 -7.30 -5.06 2.28
N ILE A 66 -7.20 -5.24 3.59
CA ILE A 66 -7.58 -4.24 4.59
C ILE A 66 -6.30 -3.73 5.24
N ILE A 67 -6.16 -2.40 5.25
CA ILE A 67 -5.10 -1.70 5.97
C ILE A 67 -5.77 -0.88 7.08
N GLU A 68 -5.36 -1.19 8.30
CA GLU A 68 -5.74 -0.48 9.50
C GLU A 68 -4.49 0.14 10.13
N ARG A 69 -4.71 1.21 10.87
CA ARG A 69 -3.67 1.90 11.63
C ARG A 69 -4.28 2.40 12.92
N ASP A 70 -3.50 2.38 14.00
CA ASP A 70 -3.94 2.99 15.25
C ASP A 70 -4.40 4.43 15.04
N MET A 71 -5.50 4.81 15.72
CA MET A 71 -6.12 6.13 15.65
C MET A 71 -6.60 6.57 14.25
N MET A 72 -6.65 5.67 13.26
CA MET A 72 -7.31 5.94 11.99
C MET A 72 -8.83 5.79 12.15
N VAL A 73 -9.59 6.77 11.68
CA VAL A 73 -11.05 6.63 11.54
C VAL A 73 -11.33 5.71 10.35
N GLY A 74 -11.91 4.54 10.63
CA GLY A 74 -12.19 3.52 9.62
C GLY A 74 -10.96 2.71 9.19
N HIS A 75 -11.02 2.12 7.99
CA HIS A 75 -9.97 1.29 7.42
C HIS A 75 -9.86 1.53 5.91
N ARG A 76 -8.65 1.37 5.36
CA ARG A 76 -8.47 1.40 3.90
C ARG A 76 -8.76 0.02 3.35
N VAL A 77 -9.67 -0.04 2.39
CA VAL A 77 -10.03 -1.27 1.67
C VAL A 77 -9.47 -1.18 0.26
N ILE A 78 -8.75 -2.22 -0.15
CA ILE A 78 -8.19 -2.33 -1.49
C ILE A 78 -8.73 -3.61 -2.11
N HIS A 79 -9.34 -3.51 -3.29
CA HIS A 79 -9.93 -4.64 -3.98
C HIS A 79 -8.96 -5.23 -5.01
N LEU A 80 -8.20 -6.24 -4.58
CA LEU A 80 -7.18 -6.91 -5.37
C LEU A 80 -7.69 -8.24 -5.95
N ASN A 81 -7.08 -8.75 -7.00
CA ASN A 81 -7.30 -10.08 -7.51
C ASN A 81 -6.01 -10.88 -7.29
N GLN A 82 -5.95 -11.64 -6.21
CA GLN A 82 -4.74 -12.38 -5.84
C GLN A 82 -4.34 -13.48 -6.83
N ASN A 83 -5.28 -13.91 -7.68
CA ASN A 83 -4.96 -14.89 -8.72
C ASN A 83 -4.11 -14.26 -9.84
N LEU A 84 -4.32 -12.97 -10.11
CA LEU A 84 -3.47 -12.21 -11.04
C LEU A 84 -2.10 -11.90 -10.42
N SER A 85 -2.05 -11.61 -9.11
CA SER A 85 -0.76 -11.33 -8.41
C SER A 85 0.15 -12.56 -8.37
N ARG A 86 -0.41 -13.76 -8.14
CA ARG A 86 0.33 -15.03 -8.10
C ARG A 86 0.84 -15.45 -9.48
N ALA A 87 0.16 -15.07 -10.56
CA ALA A 87 0.60 -15.32 -11.93
C ALA A 87 1.73 -14.39 -12.40
N LEU A 88 1.90 -13.21 -11.77
CA LEU A 88 2.92 -12.22 -12.10
C LEU A 88 4.22 -12.37 -11.27
N LEU A 89 4.25 -13.26 -10.27
CA LEU A 89 5.47 -13.62 -9.56
C LEU A 89 6.29 -14.60 -10.42
N PRO A 90 7.56 -14.30 -10.78
CA PRO A 90 8.41 -15.28 -11.44
C PRO A 90 8.54 -16.51 -10.52
N SER A 91 8.34 -17.70 -11.09
CA SER A 91 8.43 -19.02 -10.44
C SER A 91 9.88 -19.40 -10.04
N SER A 92 10.66 -18.47 -9.51
CA SER A 92 12.05 -18.71 -9.09
C SER A 92 12.34 -18.03 -7.76
N ALA A 93 11.63 -18.44 -6.71
CA ALA A 93 12.23 -18.49 -5.38
C ALA A 93 12.94 -19.83 -5.26
N THR A 94 14.17 -19.92 -5.77
CA THR A 94 15.06 -21.02 -5.42
C THR A 94 15.26 -20.97 -3.90
N PRO A 95 14.93 -22.03 -3.14
CA PRO A 95 15.22 -22.02 -1.71
C PRO A 95 16.73 -21.87 -1.54
N LEU A 96 17.14 -20.85 -0.78
CA LEU A 96 18.52 -20.70 -0.32
C LEU A 96 18.91 -22.01 0.36
N ALA A 97 19.72 -22.81 -0.33
CA ALA A 97 20.24 -24.06 0.19
C ALA A 97 20.92 -23.77 1.53
N GLY A 98 20.44 -24.46 2.57
CA GLY A 98 20.94 -24.32 3.92
C GLY A 98 22.46 -24.45 3.97
N LEU A 99 23.10 -23.49 4.63
CA LEU A 99 24.50 -23.55 5.02
C LEU A 99 24.68 -24.78 5.94
N ARG A 100 25.12 -25.91 5.39
CA ARG A 100 25.59 -27.03 6.21
C ARG A 100 26.89 -26.59 6.89
N MET A 101 26.82 -26.31 8.19
CA MET A 101 28.01 -26.28 9.03
C MET A 101 28.55 -27.71 9.09
N GLY A 102 29.75 -27.91 8.55
CA GLY A 102 30.50 -29.14 8.66
C GLY A 102 30.89 -29.42 10.11
N THR A 103 30.95 -30.71 10.41
CA THR A 103 31.29 -31.35 11.68
C THR A 103 32.63 -30.94 12.26
#